data_AF-A0A662TYF7-F1
#
_entry.id   AF-A0A662TYF7-F1
#
_cell.length_a   1.000
_cell.length_b   1.000
_cell.length_c   1.000
_cell.angle_alpha   90.00
_cell.angle_beta   90.00
_cell.angle_gamma   90.00
#
_symmetry.space_group_name_H-M   'P 1'
#
loop_
_entity.id
_entity.type
_entity.pdbx_description
1 polymer ?
#
loop_
_entity_poly.entity_id
_entity_poly.type
_entity_poly.pdbx_seq_one_letter_code
_entity_poly.pdbx_strand_id
1 'polypeptide(L)'
;MNAFTGELLQPPMLRFHYSSTSARHPDARKGLKLYGPYDSGLLGKDRIHAAVIFPAQHTKEKNVLVNGLRDGYYSDHGSFAGFSSFFRIPLSVESERPISAEDEREVRRVIRGLSREGDVDLVLILTSSEKGTLYQTVKRELLGNGIPNQVVTVEKMRNTRQISWVLENIALACYAKIGGTPWVVASESDQRELVIGISRAQDRTKQFVVGFVTLFTQDGDFLFLHSLAPVLEWEREKYVERLAHLIIEAYHEYCWIQGSPDADAIILHFCKRPGRFREIEAIERALQQIGDSVPYALLHLNDDSSYRLFDASHATYIPPSGLKVELSRRNSLLLLDGRVGDRRYRRGVPRVLDITMDRRSTMSADEFPRLVYQIYNFARVNWRGFNARAVPVTLNYSYLIARIIVEIGANTWNQVISAGRLRDKAWFL
;
A
#
# COMPACT_ATOMS: atom_id res chain seq x y z
N MET A 1 39.95 10.89 -8.33
CA MET A 1 38.75 10.91 -7.47
C MET A 1 37.55 10.74 -8.37
N ASN A 2 36.81 9.64 -8.24
CA ASN A 2 35.53 9.53 -8.93
C ASN A 2 34.54 10.40 -8.15
N ALA A 3 34.15 11.54 -8.72
CA ALA A 3 33.07 12.36 -8.19
C ALA A 3 31.74 11.76 -8.66
N PHE A 4 30.78 11.61 -7.75
CA PHE A 4 29.40 11.26 -8.07
C PHE A 4 28.56 12.51 -8.14
N THR A 5 27.56 12.53 -9.03
CA THR A 5 26.62 13.65 -9.14
C THR A 5 25.45 13.43 -8.20
N GLY A 6 25.14 14.45 -7.39
CA GLY A 6 23.97 14.47 -6.50
C GLY A 6 22.94 15.48 -6.96
N GLU A 7 21.66 15.15 -6.83
CA GLU A 7 20.52 16.00 -7.17
C GLU A 7 19.48 15.94 -6.05
N LEU A 8 18.92 17.09 -5.66
CA LEU A 8 17.83 17.14 -4.70
C LEU A 8 16.47 17.18 -5.43
N LEU A 9 15.75 16.07 -5.38
CA LEU A 9 14.45 15.94 -6.04
C LEU A 9 13.38 16.75 -5.29
N GLN A 10 12.55 17.48 -6.03
CA GLN A 10 11.44 18.24 -5.47
C GLN A 10 10.26 17.30 -5.16
N PRO A 11 9.64 17.38 -3.97
CA PRO A 11 8.42 16.63 -3.68
C PRO A 11 7.32 16.93 -4.73
N PRO A 12 6.59 15.90 -5.20
CA PRO A 12 5.49 16.12 -6.14
C PRO A 12 4.31 16.83 -5.47
N MET A 13 3.52 17.49 -6.30
CA MET A 13 2.14 17.82 -5.93
C MET A 13 1.30 16.55 -5.91
N LEU A 14 0.30 16.48 -5.03
CA LEU A 14 -0.67 15.39 -4.99
C LEU A 14 -1.99 15.86 -5.58
N ARG A 15 -2.73 14.97 -6.22
CA ARG A 15 -4.01 15.23 -6.88
C ARG A 15 -5.15 14.58 -6.11
N PHE A 16 -6.27 15.32 -6.00
CA PHE A 16 -7.43 14.99 -5.17
C PHE A 16 -8.75 15.01 -5.95
N HIS A 17 -8.70 14.98 -7.29
CA HIS A 17 -9.89 14.85 -8.12
C HIS A 17 -9.57 14.19 -9.47
N TYR A 18 -10.28 13.12 -9.82
CA TYR A 18 -10.05 12.34 -11.04
C TYR A 18 -10.14 13.16 -12.33
N SER A 19 -11.17 14.00 -12.47
CA SER A 19 -11.36 14.81 -13.70
C SER A 19 -10.76 16.22 -13.65
N SER A 20 -10.29 16.70 -12.49
CA SER A 20 -9.75 18.06 -12.35
C SER A 20 -8.26 18.03 -12.04
N THR A 21 -7.48 18.71 -12.87
CA THR A 21 -6.02 18.87 -12.68
C THR A 21 -5.68 20.01 -11.71
N SER A 22 -6.64 20.85 -11.35
CA SER A 22 -6.43 21.99 -10.44
C SER A 22 -6.54 21.62 -8.96
N ALA A 23 -7.24 20.54 -8.62
CA ALA A 23 -7.39 20.04 -7.25
C ALA A 23 -6.09 19.35 -6.78
N ARG A 24 -5.06 20.14 -6.53
CA ARG A 24 -3.73 19.66 -6.14
C ARG A 24 -3.18 20.35 -4.89
N HIS A 25 -2.41 19.61 -4.08
CA HIS A 25 -1.78 20.11 -2.86
C HIS A 25 -0.51 19.31 -2.53
N PRO A 26 0.58 19.90 -1.99
CA PRO A 26 1.80 19.15 -1.65
C PRO A 26 1.68 18.32 -0.36
N ASP A 27 0.71 18.66 0.50
CA ASP A 27 0.42 17.96 1.76
C ASP A 27 -0.88 17.15 1.62
N ALA A 28 -0.78 15.83 1.82
CA ALA A 28 -1.87 14.88 1.69
C ALA A 28 -3.07 15.20 2.59
N ARG A 29 -2.79 15.56 3.86
CA ARG A 29 -3.83 15.84 4.86
C ARG A 29 -4.59 17.11 4.53
N LYS A 30 -3.87 18.18 4.20
CA LYS A 30 -4.47 19.47 3.84
C LYS A 30 -5.24 19.37 2.52
N GLY A 31 -4.67 18.69 1.52
CA GLY A 31 -5.33 18.48 0.24
C GLY A 31 -6.65 17.73 0.37
N LEU A 32 -6.66 16.64 1.15
CA LEU A 32 -7.87 15.85 1.41
C LEU A 32 -8.94 16.67 2.15
N LYS A 33 -8.55 17.52 3.12
CA LYS A 33 -9.49 18.43 3.81
C LYS A 33 -10.13 19.45 2.86
N LEU A 34 -9.35 19.99 1.92
CA LEU A 34 -9.81 21.02 0.99
C LEU A 34 -10.68 20.43 -0.11
N TYR A 35 -10.21 19.36 -0.75
CA TYR A 35 -10.78 18.87 -2.01
C TYR A 35 -11.61 17.59 -1.87
N GLY A 36 -11.41 16.81 -0.80
CA GLY A 36 -11.92 15.43 -0.74
C GLY A 36 -10.98 14.43 -1.42
N PRO A 37 -11.40 13.17 -1.56
CA PRO A 37 -10.56 12.12 -2.12
C PRO A 37 -10.53 12.18 -3.66
N TYR A 38 -9.47 11.63 -4.26
CA TYR A 38 -9.27 11.62 -5.71
C TYR A 38 -10.44 11.02 -6.49
N ASP A 39 -11.00 9.94 -5.98
CA ASP A 39 -12.11 9.19 -6.57
C ASP A 39 -13.48 9.62 -6.03
N SER A 40 -13.61 10.85 -5.51
CA SER A 40 -14.88 11.33 -4.97
C SER A 40 -16.01 11.17 -6.00
N GLY A 41 -17.07 10.46 -5.61
CA GLY A 41 -18.21 10.15 -6.48
C GLY A 41 -18.03 8.97 -7.43
N LEU A 42 -16.83 8.38 -7.51
CA LEU A 42 -16.52 7.22 -8.36
C LEU A 42 -16.53 5.88 -7.61
N LEU A 43 -16.50 5.90 -6.28
CA LEU A 43 -16.54 4.70 -5.43
C LEU A 43 -17.82 3.87 -5.59
N GLY A 44 -18.89 4.43 -6.18
CA GLY A 44 -20.14 3.73 -6.44
C GLY A 44 -20.97 3.43 -5.19
N LYS A 45 -20.75 4.17 -4.09
CA LYS A 45 -21.44 4.01 -2.80
C LYS A 45 -21.97 5.33 -2.29
N ASP A 46 -23.17 5.33 -1.70
CA ASP A 46 -23.75 6.48 -1.00
C ASP A 46 -23.32 6.52 0.48
N ARG A 47 -22.95 5.37 1.06
CA ARG A 47 -22.47 5.21 2.43
C ARG A 47 -21.57 3.98 2.57
N ILE A 48 -20.76 3.95 3.63
CA ILE A 48 -19.96 2.79 4.03
C ILE A 48 -20.66 2.09 5.19
N HIS A 49 -21.07 0.84 4.98
CA HIS A 49 -21.69 0.00 6.00
C HIS A 49 -20.63 -0.71 6.83
N ALA A 50 -20.48 -0.31 8.09
CA ALA A 50 -19.51 -0.87 9.00
C ALA A 50 -20.16 -1.72 10.10
N ALA A 51 -19.46 -2.75 10.53
CA ALA A 51 -19.73 -3.44 11.79
C ALA A 51 -18.57 -3.20 12.77
N VAL A 52 -18.84 -3.25 14.08
CA VAL A 52 -17.81 -3.14 15.11
C VAL A 52 -17.79 -4.37 16.02
N ILE A 53 -16.61 -4.96 16.20
CA ILE A 53 -16.34 -6.04 17.15
C ILE A 53 -15.43 -5.50 18.25
N PHE A 54 -15.81 -5.69 19.52
CA PHE A 54 -15.05 -5.14 20.65
C PHE A 54 -15.30 -5.94 21.94
N PRO A 55 -14.32 -6.01 22.87
CA PRO A 55 -14.57 -6.58 24.19
C PRO A 55 -15.63 -5.78 24.95
N ALA A 56 -16.62 -6.44 25.56
CA ALA A 56 -17.75 -5.78 26.21
C ALA A 56 -17.30 -4.74 27.27
N GLN A 57 -16.21 -5.02 27.99
CA GLN A 57 -15.63 -4.11 28.98
C GLN A 57 -15.06 -2.80 28.39
N HIS A 58 -14.87 -2.70 27.07
CA HIS A 58 -14.27 -1.55 26.38
C HIS A 58 -15.31 -0.75 25.57
N THR A 59 -16.55 -0.73 26.03
CA THR A 59 -17.65 0.04 25.41
C THR A 59 -17.32 1.53 25.30
N LYS A 60 -16.63 2.11 26.30
CA LYS A 60 -16.23 3.53 26.28
C LYS A 60 -15.27 3.83 25.13
N GLU A 61 -14.21 3.04 24.99
CA GLU A 61 -13.22 3.19 23.93
C GLU A 61 -13.80 2.88 22.54
N LYS A 62 -14.73 1.92 22.44
CA LYS A 62 -15.51 1.70 21.23
C LYS A 62 -16.31 2.94 20.85
N ASN A 63 -16.99 3.58 21.80
CA ASN A 63 -17.76 4.79 21.53
C ASN A 63 -16.86 5.94 21.06
N VAL A 64 -15.64 6.07 21.62
CA VAL A 64 -14.64 7.04 21.13
C VAL A 64 -14.26 6.76 19.68
N LEU A 65 -14.05 5.49 19.31
CA LEU A 65 -13.74 5.10 17.94
C LEU A 65 -14.90 5.40 16.99
N VAL A 66 -16.10 4.90 17.30
CA VAL A 66 -17.27 5.00 16.41
C VAL A 66 -17.75 6.44 16.27
N ASN A 67 -17.98 7.14 17.39
CA ASN A 67 -18.43 8.53 17.34
C ASN A 67 -17.32 9.44 16.82
N GLY A 68 -16.06 9.17 17.14
CA GLY A 68 -14.93 9.95 16.63
C GLY A 68 -14.77 9.83 15.11
N LEU A 69 -15.05 8.67 14.52
CA LEU A 69 -15.09 8.49 13.07
C LEU A 69 -16.32 9.16 12.45
N ARG A 70 -17.51 9.01 13.05
CA ARG A 70 -18.75 9.56 12.50
C ARG A 70 -18.83 11.09 12.61
N ASP A 71 -18.66 11.60 13.82
CA ASP A 71 -18.95 12.99 14.21
C ASP A 71 -17.68 13.85 14.30
N GLY A 72 -16.50 13.22 14.28
CA GLY A 72 -15.22 13.88 14.50
C GLY A 72 -14.81 13.96 15.96
N TYR A 73 -13.65 14.58 16.20
CA TYR A 73 -13.08 14.77 17.53
C TYR A 73 -12.35 16.10 17.61
N TYR A 74 -12.67 16.91 18.61
CA TYR A 74 -12.11 18.24 18.82
C TYR A 74 -11.52 18.34 20.22
N SER A 75 -10.26 18.77 20.32
CA SER A 75 -9.58 19.08 21.58
C SER A 75 -8.55 20.18 21.40
N ASP A 76 -8.01 20.66 22.51
CA ASP A 76 -6.92 21.65 22.54
C ASP A 76 -5.65 21.18 21.81
N HIS A 77 -5.55 19.87 21.54
CA HIS A 77 -4.38 19.25 20.92
C HIS A 77 -4.57 18.94 19.43
N GLY A 78 -5.78 19.15 18.89
CA GLY A 78 -6.07 18.94 17.48
C GLY A 78 -7.54 18.69 17.18
N SER A 79 -7.86 18.69 15.89
CA SER A 79 -9.21 18.43 15.40
C SER A 79 -9.23 17.47 14.22
N PHE A 80 -10.25 16.62 14.23
CA PHE A 80 -10.68 15.78 13.13
C PHE A 80 -12.16 16.03 12.89
N ALA A 81 -12.55 16.38 11.66
CA ALA A 81 -13.92 16.77 11.33
C ALA A 81 -14.86 15.59 11.03
N GLY A 82 -14.40 14.35 11.24
CA GLY A 82 -15.16 13.15 10.93
C GLY A 82 -14.91 12.63 9.51
N PHE A 83 -15.34 11.39 9.29
CA PHE A 83 -15.09 10.61 8.08
C PHE A 83 -15.72 11.28 6.85
N SER A 84 -17.01 11.66 6.95
CA SER A 84 -17.75 12.29 5.85
C SER A 84 -17.12 13.60 5.38
N SER A 85 -16.56 14.39 6.30
CA SER A 85 -15.88 15.64 5.96
C SER A 85 -14.64 15.42 5.09
N PHE A 86 -13.91 14.32 5.28
CA PHE A 86 -12.68 14.05 4.53
C PHE A 86 -12.96 13.32 3.22
N PHE A 87 -13.85 12.32 3.27
CA PHE A 87 -14.03 11.37 2.17
C PHE A 87 -15.31 11.60 1.37
N ARG A 88 -16.12 12.60 1.73
CA ARG A 88 -17.38 12.96 1.05
C ARG A 88 -18.40 11.81 0.99
N ILE A 89 -18.25 10.82 1.86
CA ILE A 89 -19.14 9.68 2.03
C ILE A 89 -19.30 9.39 3.53
N PRO A 90 -20.52 9.18 4.05
CA PRO A 90 -20.74 8.83 5.44
C PRO A 90 -20.28 7.39 5.75
N LEU A 91 -19.84 7.18 7.00
CA LEU A 91 -19.58 5.87 7.58
C LEU A 91 -20.63 5.59 8.65
N SER A 92 -21.40 4.53 8.47
CA SER A 92 -22.48 4.11 9.37
C SER A 92 -22.14 2.77 10.02
N VAL A 93 -22.22 2.70 11.35
CA VAL A 93 -22.06 1.43 12.07
C VAL A 93 -23.43 0.79 12.24
N GLU A 94 -23.73 -0.22 11.44
CA GLU A 94 -25.05 -0.89 11.38
C GLU A 94 -25.16 -2.03 12.41
N SER A 95 -24.03 -2.58 12.84
CA SER A 95 -24.01 -3.70 13.80
C SER A 95 -22.89 -3.55 14.82
N GLU A 96 -23.23 -3.70 16.10
CA GLU A 96 -22.30 -3.77 17.22
C GLU A 96 -22.24 -5.18 17.80
N ARG A 97 -21.03 -5.73 17.93
CA ARG A 97 -20.79 -7.11 18.37
C ARG A 97 -19.85 -7.14 19.57
N PRO A 98 -20.38 -7.01 20.80
CA PRO A 98 -19.57 -7.21 21.99
C PRO A 98 -19.12 -8.68 22.09
N ILE A 99 -17.85 -8.91 22.42
CA ILE A 99 -17.30 -10.22 22.77
C ILE A 99 -17.03 -10.29 24.27
N SER A 100 -17.32 -11.45 24.87
CA SER A 100 -17.03 -11.71 26.29
C SER A 100 -15.55 -12.02 26.55
N ALA A 101 -14.85 -12.56 25.54
CA ALA A 101 -13.44 -12.90 25.61
C ALA A 101 -12.76 -12.73 24.23
N GLU A 102 -11.47 -12.37 24.24
CA GLU A 102 -10.65 -12.21 23.04
C GLU A 102 -10.02 -13.54 22.57
N ASP A 103 -10.84 -14.58 22.48
CA ASP A 103 -10.43 -15.91 22.04
C ASP A 103 -10.98 -16.28 20.64
N GLU A 104 -10.36 -17.29 20.02
CA GLU A 104 -10.68 -17.70 18.65
C GLU A 104 -12.13 -18.21 18.50
N ARG A 105 -12.68 -18.85 19.52
CA ARG A 105 -14.02 -19.46 19.46
C ARG A 105 -15.08 -18.37 19.41
N GLU A 106 -14.98 -17.39 20.30
CA GLU A 106 -15.95 -16.31 20.41
C GLU A 106 -15.92 -15.40 19.18
N VAL A 107 -14.72 -15.08 18.69
CA VAL A 107 -14.51 -14.28 17.49
C VAL A 107 -15.11 -14.95 16.25
N ARG A 108 -14.86 -16.25 16.07
CA ARG A 108 -15.45 -17.01 14.96
C ARG A 108 -16.97 -17.05 15.03
N ARG A 109 -17.54 -17.20 16.23
CA ARG A 109 -18.99 -17.19 16.44
C ARG A 109 -19.60 -15.87 15.97
N VAL A 110 -19.01 -14.75 16.36
CA VAL A 110 -19.45 -13.40 15.97
C VAL A 110 -19.30 -13.16 14.47
N ILE A 111 -18.15 -13.50 13.89
CA ILE A 111 -17.89 -13.30 12.45
C ILE A 111 -18.88 -14.12 11.59
N ARG A 112 -19.16 -15.36 11.96
CA ARG A 112 -20.16 -16.19 11.27
C ARG A 112 -21.58 -15.59 11.33
N GLY A 113 -21.89 -14.85 12.40
CA GLY A 113 -23.14 -14.09 12.50
C GLY A 113 -23.18 -12.94 11.50
N LEU A 114 -22.09 -12.16 11.41
CA LEU A 114 -21.99 -11.04 10.46
C LEU A 114 -22.13 -11.47 9.00
N SER A 115 -21.52 -12.60 8.61
CA SER A 115 -21.64 -13.12 7.24
C SER A 115 -23.09 -13.44 6.82
N ARG A 116 -24.03 -13.56 7.76
CA ARG A 116 -25.45 -13.87 7.48
C ARG A 116 -26.34 -12.64 7.37
N GLU A 117 -25.89 -11.48 7.84
CA GLU A 117 -26.70 -10.27 7.93
C GLU A 117 -26.70 -9.43 6.64
N GLY A 118 -25.79 -9.74 5.71
CA GLY A 118 -25.66 -9.01 4.44
C GLY A 118 -24.99 -7.64 4.59
N ASP A 119 -24.43 -7.16 3.47
CA ASP A 119 -23.97 -5.78 3.22
C ASP A 119 -23.06 -5.12 4.27
N VAL A 120 -21.95 -5.78 4.63
CA VAL A 120 -20.88 -5.18 5.44
C VAL A 120 -19.67 -4.88 4.57
N ASP A 121 -19.36 -3.60 4.41
CA ASP A 121 -18.20 -3.10 3.65
C ASP A 121 -16.90 -3.19 4.45
N LEU A 122 -16.99 -3.04 5.77
CA LEU A 122 -15.84 -2.92 6.66
C LEU A 122 -16.16 -3.41 8.06
N VAL A 123 -15.21 -4.10 8.70
CA VAL A 123 -15.29 -4.39 10.13
C VAL A 123 -14.23 -3.60 10.89
N LEU A 124 -14.66 -2.82 11.87
CA LEU A 124 -13.82 -2.20 12.89
C LEU A 124 -13.63 -3.19 14.04
N ILE A 125 -12.39 -3.45 14.44
CA ILE A 125 -12.09 -4.34 15.57
C ILE A 125 -11.32 -3.56 16.62
N LEU A 126 -11.90 -3.44 17.81
CA LEU A 126 -11.20 -2.96 18.98
C LEU A 126 -10.63 -4.16 19.75
N THR A 127 -9.35 -4.11 20.10
CA THR A 127 -8.64 -5.20 20.82
C THR A 127 -7.79 -4.67 21.95
N SER A 128 -7.61 -5.44 23.02
CA SER A 128 -6.70 -5.08 24.10
C SER A 128 -5.22 -5.17 23.70
N SER A 129 -4.89 -5.96 22.65
CA SER A 129 -3.51 -6.23 22.23
C SER A 129 -3.32 -6.20 20.71
N GLU A 130 -2.17 -5.67 20.23
CA GLU A 130 -1.82 -5.60 18.80
C GLU A 130 -1.48 -6.98 18.18
N LYS A 131 -1.04 -7.96 18.98
CA LYS A 131 -0.49 -9.24 18.48
C LYS A 131 -1.08 -10.46 19.19
N GLY A 132 -2.37 -10.40 19.49
CA GLY A 132 -3.10 -11.52 20.09
C GLY A 132 -3.63 -12.51 19.05
N THR A 133 -4.05 -13.68 19.53
CA THR A 133 -4.82 -14.69 18.78
C THR A 133 -6.04 -14.07 18.07
N LEU A 134 -6.64 -13.03 18.68
CA LEU A 134 -7.71 -12.23 18.09
C LEU A 134 -7.31 -11.59 16.76
N TYR A 135 -6.14 -10.93 16.67
CA TYR A 135 -5.68 -10.28 15.44
C TYR A 135 -5.56 -11.28 14.28
N GLN A 136 -4.91 -12.42 14.54
CA GLN A 136 -4.73 -13.49 13.56
C GLN A 136 -6.07 -14.08 13.12
N THR A 137 -6.94 -14.39 14.08
CA THR A 137 -8.25 -14.98 13.80
C THR A 137 -9.10 -14.03 12.97
N VAL A 138 -9.22 -12.77 13.38
CA VAL A 138 -9.98 -11.74 12.64
C VAL A 138 -9.45 -11.57 11.22
N LYS A 139 -8.14 -11.44 11.05
CA LYS A 139 -7.53 -11.31 9.71
C LYS A 139 -7.84 -12.52 8.85
N ARG A 140 -7.67 -13.73 9.39
CA ARG A 140 -7.92 -14.98 8.66
C ARG A 140 -9.38 -15.11 8.24
N GLU A 141 -10.31 -14.98 9.19
CA GLU A 141 -11.73 -15.24 8.95
C GLU A 141 -12.37 -14.13 8.10
N LEU A 142 -12.11 -12.84 8.37
CA LEU A 142 -12.75 -11.76 7.59
C LEU A 142 -12.20 -11.65 6.17
N LEU A 143 -10.88 -11.74 5.99
CA LEU A 143 -10.29 -11.70 4.65
C LEU A 143 -10.71 -12.92 3.83
N GLY A 144 -10.82 -14.10 4.46
CA GLY A 144 -11.34 -15.30 3.80
C GLY A 144 -12.80 -15.17 3.34
N ASN A 145 -13.58 -14.30 3.97
CA ASN A 145 -14.94 -13.94 3.55
C ASN A 145 -15.00 -12.71 2.62
N GLY A 146 -13.84 -12.16 2.23
CA GLY A 146 -13.76 -10.99 1.35
C GLY A 146 -14.16 -9.68 2.04
N ILE A 147 -14.08 -9.60 3.37
CA ILE A 147 -14.47 -8.41 4.16
C ILE A 147 -13.21 -7.69 4.68
N PRO A 148 -12.94 -6.46 4.22
CA PRO A 148 -11.87 -5.62 4.76
C PRO A 148 -12.05 -5.34 6.26
N ASN A 149 -10.94 -5.13 6.96
CA ASN A 149 -10.98 -4.87 8.39
C ASN A 149 -9.89 -3.91 8.89
N GLN A 150 -10.25 -3.16 9.94
CA GLN A 150 -9.36 -2.24 10.63
C GLN A 150 -9.29 -2.60 12.12
N VAL A 151 -8.14 -3.12 12.53
CA VAL A 151 -7.86 -3.44 13.93
C VAL A 151 -7.26 -2.24 14.64
N VAL A 152 -7.76 -1.92 15.83
CA VAL A 152 -7.40 -0.77 16.65
C VAL A 152 -7.22 -1.25 18.08
N THR A 153 -6.17 -0.78 18.76
CA THR A 153 -6.00 -1.11 20.18
C THR A 153 -6.74 -0.16 21.09
N VAL A 154 -7.23 -0.69 22.21
CA VAL A 154 -7.83 0.07 23.31
C VAL A 154 -6.91 1.20 23.78
N GLU A 155 -5.60 0.93 23.89
CA GLU A 155 -4.59 1.93 24.28
C GLU A 155 -4.63 3.18 23.38
N LYS A 156 -4.75 2.99 22.06
CA LYS A 156 -4.81 4.12 21.11
C LYS A 156 -6.04 4.99 21.33
N MET A 157 -7.17 4.40 21.75
CA MET A 157 -8.40 5.12 22.06
C MET A 157 -8.35 5.87 23.40
N ARG A 158 -7.41 5.51 24.29
CA ARG A 158 -7.20 6.18 25.59
C ARG A 158 -6.28 7.41 25.50
N ASN A 159 -5.47 7.51 24.46
CA ASN A 159 -4.53 8.63 24.30
C ASN A 159 -5.21 9.89 23.75
N THR A 160 -5.87 10.65 24.62
CA THR A 160 -6.64 11.86 24.28
C THR A 160 -5.83 12.95 23.59
N ARG A 161 -4.51 13.02 23.82
CA ARG A 161 -3.63 14.02 23.17
C ARG A 161 -3.41 13.74 21.69
N GLN A 162 -3.48 12.47 21.28
CA GLN A 162 -3.20 12.05 19.90
C GLN A 162 -4.44 11.51 19.19
N ILE A 163 -5.58 11.41 19.87
CA ILE A 163 -6.76 10.72 19.38
C ILE A 163 -7.28 11.28 18.05
N SER A 164 -7.25 12.60 17.84
CA SER A 164 -7.65 13.21 16.56
C SER A 164 -6.79 12.71 15.40
N TRP A 165 -5.47 12.64 15.59
CA TRP A 165 -4.51 12.13 14.61
C TRP A 165 -4.66 10.62 14.40
N VAL A 166 -4.96 9.88 15.46
CA VAL A 166 -5.22 8.43 15.38
C VAL A 166 -6.48 8.18 14.56
N LEU A 167 -7.58 8.87 14.86
CA LEU A 167 -8.85 8.76 14.13
C LEU A 167 -8.70 9.15 12.66
N GLU A 168 -7.95 10.22 12.35
CA GLU A 168 -7.64 10.61 10.97
C GLU A 168 -6.95 9.49 10.19
N ASN A 169 -5.92 8.85 10.77
CA ASN A 169 -5.21 7.75 10.11
C ASN A 169 -6.08 6.48 10.00
N ILE A 170 -6.92 6.20 10.99
CA ILE A 170 -7.89 5.11 10.93
C ILE A 170 -8.88 5.35 9.79
N ALA A 171 -9.43 6.56 9.69
CA ALA A 171 -10.39 6.92 8.64
C ALA A 171 -9.77 6.78 7.25
N LEU A 172 -8.54 7.27 7.06
CA LEU A 172 -7.78 7.08 5.82
C LEU A 172 -7.60 5.60 5.46
N ALA A 173 -7.14 4.79 6.41
CA ALA A 173 -6.97 3.36 6.17
C ALA A 173 -8.31 2.68 5.83
N CYS A 174 -9.40 3.03 6.51
CA CYS A 174 -10.73 2.50 6.24
C CYS A 174 -11.20 2.82 4.81
N TYR A 175 -11.01 4.06 4.36
CA TYR A 175 -11.36 4.48 2.99
C TYR A 175 -10.55 3.71 1.93
N ALA A 176 -9.24 3.55 2.12
CA ALA A 176 -8.42 2.78 1.19
C ALA A 176 -8.76 1.28 1.19
N LYS A 177 -9.16 0.73 2.34
CA LYS A 177 -9.49 -0.70 2.50
C LYS A 177 -10.79 -1.11 1.84
N ILE A 178 -11.72 -0.18 1.63
CA ILE A 178 -12.99 -0.43 0.95
C ILE A 178 -12.92 -0.16 -0.55
N GLY A 179 -11.73 0.22 -1.07
CA GLY A 179 -11.47 0.43 -2.50
C GLY A 179 -11.36 1.90 -2.89
N GLY A 180 -11.42 2.83 -1.93
CA GLY A 180 -11.29 4.25 -2.21
C GLY A 180 -9.85 4.68 -2.47
N THR A 181 -9.66 5.64 -3.37
CA THR A 181 -8.36 6.26 -3.69
C THR A 181 -8.27 7.66 -3.07
N PRO A 182 -7.57 7.84 -1.93
CA PRO A 182 -7.51 9.12 -1.24
C PRO A 182 -6.83 10.23 -2.07
N TRP A 183 -5.68 9.92 -2.68
CA TRP A 183 -4.92 10.83 -3.52
C TRP A 183 -3.93 10.06 -4.38
N VAL A 184 -3.52 10.68 -5.48
CA VAL A 184 -2.46 10.20 -6.39
C VAL A 184 -1.42 11.30 -6.57
N VAL A 185 -0.32 11.03 -7.28
CA VAL A 185 0.63 12.06 -7.69
C VAL A 185 -0.01 12.93 -8.77
N ALA A 186 0.17 14.25 -8.72
CA ALA A 186 -0.17 15.10 -9.85
C ALA A 186 0.90 14.90 -10.93
N SER A 187 0.69 13.91 -11.80
CA SER A 187 1.53 13.68 -12.97
C SER A 187 1.25 14.74 -14.04
N GLU A 188 2.32 15.22 -14.69
CA GLU A 188 2.23 16.03 -15.91
C GLU A 188 2.35 15.17 -17.18
N SER A 189 2.62 13.87 -17.03
CA SER A 189 2.68 12.91 -18.12
C SER A 189 1.31 12.32 -18.43
N ASP A 190 0.93 12.39 -19.70
CA ASP A 190 -0.25 11.73 -20.26
C ASP A 190 0.01 10.25 -20.65
N GLN A 191 1.23 9.75 -20.42
CA GLN A 191 1.58 8.36 -20.72
C GLN A 191 0.84 7.38 -19.81
N ARG A 192 0.22 6.37 -20.42
CA ARG A 192 -0.45 5.25 -19.76
C ARG A 192 0.57 4.15 -19.43
N GLU A 193 1.49 4.45 -18.52
CA GLU A 193 2.46 3.47 -18.04
C GLU A 193 1.83 2.55 -16.99
N LEU A 194 1.97 1.24 -17.20
CA LEU A 194 1.61 0.24 -16.21
C LEU A 194 2.81 -0.01 -15.30
N VAL A 195 2.70 0.30 -14.01
CA VAL A 195 3.72 -0.02 -13.02
C VAL A 195 3.34 -1.29 -12.25
N ILE A 196 4.19 -2.31 -12.30
CA ILE A 196 3.95 -3.61 -11.68
C ILE A 196 4.96 -3.84 -10.54
N GLY A 197 4.48 -3.89 -9.31
CA GLY A 197 5.25 -4.37 -8.16
C GLY A 197 5.18 -5.89 -8.07
N ILE A 198 6.31 -6.58 -8.28
CA ILE A 198 6.42 -8.04 -8.22
C ILE A 198 7.05 -8.46 -6.89
N SER A 199 6.39 -9.37 -6.18
CA SER A 199 6.91 -9.89 -4.93
C SER A 199 6.41 -11.30 -4.64
N ARG A 200 6.89 -11.84 -3.52
CA ARG A 200 6.49 -13.15 -3.02
C ARG A 200 6.47 -13.21 -1.50
N ALA A 201 5.60 -14.05 -0.97
CA ALA A 201 5.62 -14.50 0.41
C ALA A 201 6.15 -15.94 0.50
N GLN A 202 6.80 -16.26 1.60
CA GLN A 202 7.09 -17.64 1.99
C GLN A 202 6.48 -17.85 3.35
N ASP A 203 5.74 -18.94 3.52
CA ASP A 203 5.18 -19.28 4.82
C ASP A 203 6.27 -19.55 5.88
N ARG A 204 5.86 -19.66 7.15
CA ARG A 204 6.80 -19.81 8.27
C ARG A 204 7.62 -21.10 8.17
N THR A 205 7.05 -22.17 7.60
CA THR A 205 7.74 -23.45 7.38
C THR A 205 8.65 -23.43 6.15
N LYS A 206 8.54 -22.38 5.30
CA LYS A 206 9.21 -22.22 4.01
C LYS A 206 8.85 -23.32 3.00
N GLN A 207 7.74 -24.02 3.21
CA GLN A 207 7.24 -25.06 2.32
C GLN A 207 6.43 -24.47 1.18
N PHE A 208 5.73 -23.36 1.43
CA PHE A 208 4.88 -22.71 0.43
C PHE A 208 5.42 -21.34 0.04
N VAL A 209 5.34 -21.08 -1.26
CA VAL A 209 5.67 -19.81 -1.90
C VAL A 209 4.41 -19.28 -2.55
N VAL A 210 4.14 -18.00 -2.32
CA VAL A 210 3.03 -17.29 -2.95
C VAL A 210 3.62 -16.11 -3.71
N GLY A 211 3.61 -16.19 -5.05
CA GLY A 211 3.95 -15.07 -5.93
C GLY A 211 2.74 -14.17 -6.12
N PHE A 212 2.97 -12.87 -6.23
CA PHE A 212 1.89 -11.92 -6.49
C PHE A 212 2.42 -10.66 -7.17
N VAL A 213 1.53 -9.96 -7.85
CA VAL A 213 1.80 -8.68 -8.51
C VAL A 213 0.79 -7.63 -8.07
N THR A 214 1.27 -6.41 -7.93
CA THR A 214 0.47 -5.22 -7.59
C THR A 214 0.58 -4.24 -8.74
N LEU A 215 -0.57 -3.76 -9.22
CA LEU A 215 -0.66 -2.91 -10.40
C LEU A 215 -0.91 -1.48 -9.95
N PHE A 216 -0.20 -0.55 -10.58
CA PHE A 216 -0.36 0.87 -10.37
C PHE A 216 -0.34 1.61 -11.70
N THR A 217 -1.06 2.72 -11.77
CA THR A 217 -0.88 3.73 -12.82
C THR A 217 0.43 4.49 -12.61
N GLN A 218 0.83 5.27 -13.61
CA GLN A 218 2.01 6.12 -13.59
C GLN A 218 2.04 7.17 -12.46
N ASP A 219 0.88 7.55 -11.95
CA ASP A 219 0.71 8.50 -10.83
C ASP A 219 0.55 7.81 -9.46
N GLY A 220 0.67 6.48 -9.41
CA GLY A 220 0.71 5.70 -8.18
C GLY A 220 -0.66 5.32 -7.63
N ASP A 221 -1.74 5.47 -8.41
CA ASP A 221 -3.03 4.87 -8.08
C ASP A 221 -2.88 3.35 -8.00
N PHE A 222 -3.42 2.73 -6.97
CA PHE A 222 -3.40 1.28 -6.83
C PHE A 222 -4.61 0.70 -7.53
N LEU A 223 -4.38 -0.14 -8.53
CA LEU A 223 -5.45 -0.74 -9.33
C LEU A 223 -5.85 -2.11 -8.77
N PHE A 224 -4.92 -3.08 -8.82
CA PHE A 224 -5.24 -4.46 -8.47
C PHE A 224 -4.08 -5.19 -7.81
N LEU A 225 -4.45 -6.18 -7.00
CA LEU A 225 -3.60 -7.29 -6.58
C LEU A 225 -4.01 -8.56 -7.33
N HIS A 226 -3.05 -9.16 -8.03
CA HIS A 226 -3.14 -10.52 -8.53
C HIS A 226 -2.20 -11.41 -7.74
N SER A 227 -2.63 -12.63 -7.41
CA SER A 227 -1.82 -13.53 -6.58
C SER A 227 -2.01 -14.98 -6.99
N LEU A 228 -0.92 -15.74 -6.92
CA LEU A 228 -0.94 -17.17 -7.12
C LEU A 228 -1.60 -17.87 -5.92
N ALA A 229 -2.29 -18.97 -6.19
CA ALA A 229 -2.49 -19.97 -5.14
C ALA A 229 -1.11 -20.50 -4.66
N PRO A 230 -0.96 -20.86 -3.38
CA PRO A 230 0.31 -21.37 -2.85
C PRO A 230 0.91 -22.50 -3.69
N VAL A 231 2.22 -22.40 -3.95
CA VAL A 231 3.02 -23.40 -4.67
C VAL A 231 4.06 -23.98 -3.73
N LEU A 232 4.38 -25.26 -3.85
CA LEU A 232 5.43 -25.87 -3.04
C LEU A 232 6.81 -25.30 -3.44
N GLU A 233 7.69 -25.09 -2.47
CA GLU A 233 8.98 -24.40 -2.67
C GLU A 233 9.87 -25.08 -3.71
N TRP A 234 9.77 -26.41 -3.83
CA TRP A 234 10.53 -27.22 -4.79
C TRP A 234 9.90 -27.26 -6.19
N GLU A 235 8.64 -26.85 -6.37
CA GLU A 235 7.98 -26.77 -7.67
C GLU A 235 8.33 -25.43 -8.38
N ARG A 236 9.62 -25.17 -8.59
CA ARG A 236 10.11 -23.88 -9.09
C ARG A 236 9.63 -23.55 -10.48
N GLU A 237 9.65 -24.50 -11.40
CA GLU A 237 9.22 -24.33 -12.79
C GLU A 237 7.73 -23.95 -12.86
N LYS A 238 6.90 -24.62 -12.05
CA LYS A 238 5.47 -24.30 -11.90
C LYS A 238 5.25 -22.91 -11.32
N TYR A 239 6.07 -22.49 -10.35
CA TYR A 239 6.03 -21.11 -9.85
C TYR A 239 6.33 -20.09 -10.96
N VAL A 240 7.39 -20.33 -11.75
CA VAL A 240 7.78 -19.45 -12.86
C VAL A 240 6.69 -19.36 -13.92
N GLU A 241 6.16 -20.50 -14.37
CA GLU A 241 5.07 -20.57 -15.36
C GLU A 241 3.83 -19.81 -14.87
N ARG A 242 3.38 -20.09 -13.64
CA ARG A 242 2.19 -19.44 -13.09
C ARG A 242 2.39 -17.95 -12.87
N LEU A 243 3.57 -17.52 -12.42
CA LEU A 243 3.87 -16.09 -12.28
C LEU A 243 3.90 -15.38 -13.63
N ALA A 244 4.39 -16.02 -14.69
CA ALA A 244 4.35 -15.47 -16.04
C ALA A 244 2.90 -15.26 -16.51
N HIS A 245 2.04 -16.28 -16.37
CA HIS A 245 0.61 -16.16 -16.67
C HIS A 245 -0.06 -15.06 -15.84
N LEU A 246 0.27 -14.93 -14.56
CA LEU A 246 -0.27 -13.90 -13.68
C LEU A 246 0.06 -12.48 -14.18
N ILE A 247 1.28 -12.26 -14.68
CA ILE A 247 1.71 -10.98 -15.23
C ILE A 247 0.96 -10.67 -16.54
N ILE A 248 0.74 -11.67 -17.39
CA ILE A 248 -0.01 -11.53 -18.64
C ILE A 248 -1.48 -11.18 -18.36
N GLU A 249 -2.13 -11.89 -17.44
CA GLU A 249 -3.51 -11.61 -17.01
C GLU A 249 -3.63 -10.18 -16.46
N ALA A 250 -2.70 -9.77 -15.60
CA ALA A 250 -2.62 -8.42 -15.06
C ALA A 250 -2.49 -7.35 -16.15
N TYR A 251 -1.64 -7.58 -17.15
CA TYR A 251 -1.46 -6.67 -18.28
C TYR A 251 -2.76 -6.50 -19.08
N HIS A 252 -3.41 -7.60 -19.47
CA HIS A 252 -4.64 -7.53 -20.26
C HIS A 252 -5.80 -6.91 -19.49
N GLU A 253 -5.91 -7.16 -18.19
CA GLU A 253 -6.91 -6.50 -17.33
C GLU A 253 -6.68 -4.99 -17.26
N TYR A 254 -5.42 -4.55 -17.15
CA TYR A 254 -5.08 -3.13 -17.24
C TYR A 254 -5.51 -2.52 -18.59
N CYS A 255 -5.13 -3.13 -19.72
CA CYS A 255 -5.49 -2.65 -21.06
C CYS A 255 -7.00 -2.53 -21.24
N TRP A 256 -7.74 -3.55 -20.79
CA TRP A 256 -9.21 -3.56 -20.82
C TRP A 256 -9.80 -2.37 -20.06
N ILE A 257 -9.30 -2.08 -18.85
CA ILE A 257 -9.79 -0.98 -18.01
C ILE A 257 -9.44 0.39 -18.58
N GLN A 258 -8.25 0.53 -19.17
CA GLN A 258 -7.83 1.76 -19.83
C GLN A 258 -8.55 1.98 -21.17
N GLY A 259 -9.30 0.99 -21.68
CA GLY A 259 -9.95 1.06 -22.99
C GLY A 259 -8.95 1.19 -24.15
N SER A 260 -7.72 0.73 -23.95
CA SER A 260 -6.61 0.80 -24.91
C SER A 260 -6.13 -0.62 -25.22
N PRO A 261 -5.76 -0.94 -26.47
CA PRO A 261 -5.21 -2.26 -26.78
C PRO A 261 -3.90 -2.53 -26.03
N ASP A 262 -3.06 -1.49 -25.88
CA ASP A 262 -1.75 -1.58 -25.25
C ASP A 262 -1.51 -0.46 -24.24
N ALA A 263 -0.62 -0.77 -23.28
CA ALA A 263 0.03 0.22 -22.42
C ALA A 263 1.13 0.95 -23.20
N ASP A 264 1.42 2.20 -22.84
CA ASP A 264 2.50 2.95 -23.49
C ASP A 264 3.89 2.43 -23.05
N ALA A 265 3.99 1.89 -21.83
CA ALA A 265 5.16 1.20 -21.29
C ALA A 265 4.80 0.33 -20.07
N ILE A 266 5.67 -0.64 -19.73
CA ILE A 266 5.57 -1.46 -18.51
C ILE A 266 6.79 -1.24 -17.61
N ILE A 267 6.58 -0.74 -16.40
CA ILE A 267 7.64 -0.52 -15.41
C ILE A 267 7.54 -1.58 -14.31
N LEU A 268 8.51 -2.47 -14.22
CA LEU A 268 8.49 -3.58 -13.25
C LEU A 268 9.41 -3.29 -12.07
N HIS A 269 8.83 -3.22 -10.88
CA HIS A 269 9.55 -3.06 -9.61
C HIS A 269 9.66 -4.40 -8.89
N PHE A 270 10.88 -4.79 -8.50
CA PHE A 270 11.10 -5.96 -7.63
C PHE A 270 12.07 -5.62 -6.50
N CYS A 271 11.83 -6.14 -5.29
CA CYS A 271 12.65 -5.83 -4.11
C CYS A 271 13.61 -6.95 -3.73
N LYS A 272 13.18 -8.21 -3.84
CA LYS A 272 14.02 -9.36 -3.47
C LYS A 272 15.05 -9.60 -4.56
N ARG A 273 16.27 -9.99 -4.17
CA ARG A 273 17.30 -10.40 -5.14
C ARG A 273 16.71 -11.49 -6.07
N PRO A 274 16.66 -11.27 -7.38
CA PRO A 274 15.91 -12.11 -8.33
C PRO A 274 16.47 -13.52 -8.59
N GLY A 275 17.39 -14.02 -7.75
CA GLY A 275 18.11 -15.26 -8.00
C GLY A 275 17.50 -16.52 -7.40
N ARG A 276 16.60 -16.42 -6.40
CA ARG A 276 16.15 -17.62 -5.67
C ARG A 276 14.97 -18.33 -6.34
N PHE A 277 14.00 -17.59 -6.88
CA PHE A 277 12.79 -18.17 -7.50
C PHE A 277 12.63 -17.77 -8.97
N ARG A 278 13.72 -17.25 -9.56
CA ARG A 278 13.81 -16.90 -10.98
C ARG A 278 12.65 -16.01 -11.43
N GLU A 279 12.31 -15.01 -10.61
CA GLU A 279 11.26 -14.05 -10.94
C GLU A 279 11.55 -13.32 -12.26
N ILE A 280 12.83 -13.06 -12.58
CA ILE A 280 13.23 -12.51 -13.90
C ILE A 280 12.85 -13.44 -15.05
N GLU A 281 13.01 -14.76 -14.91
CA GLU A 281 12.65 -15.73 -15.95
C GLU A 281 11.14 -15.69 -16.23
N ALA A 282 10.32 -15.57 -15.18
CA ALA A 282 8.88 -15.42 -15.31
C ALA A 282 8.49 -14.12 -16.02
N ILE A 283 9.18 -13.02 -15.69
CA ILE A 283 8.98 -11.71 -16.32
C ILE A 283 9.35 -11.77 -17.81
N GLU A 284 10.52 -12.33 -18.16
CA GLU A 284 10.96 -12.47 -19.56
C GLU A 284 9.93 -13.29 -20.36
N ARG A 285 9.43 -14.42 -19.82
CA ARG A 285 8.39 -15.23 -20.46
C ARG A 285 7.08 -14.47 -20.66
N ALA A 286 6.67 -13.67 -19.67
CA ALA A 286 5.46 -12.88 -19.76
C ALA A 286 5.59 -11.78 -20.83
N LEU A 287 6.69 -11.04 -20.82
CA LEU A 287 6.94 -9.95 -21.76
C LEU A 287 7.05 -10.43 -23.20
N GLN A 288 7.67 -11.60 -23.43
CA GLN A 288 7.70 -12.25 -24.75
C GLN A 288 6.30 -12.56 -25.31
N GLN A 289 5.33 -12.88 -24.43
CA GLN A 289 3.95 -13.16 -24.84
C GLN A 289 3.11 -11.90 -25.00
N ILE A 290 3.35 -10.87 -24.18
CA ILE A 290 2.69 -9.56 -24.30
C ILE A 290 3.05 -8.91 -25.64
N GLY A 291 4.29 -9.08 -26.09
CA GLY A 291 4.76 -8.64 -27.40
C GLY A 291 5.89 -7.61 -27.31
N ASP A 292 6.75 -7.62 -28.33
CA ASP A 292 7.98 -6.81 -28.36
C ASP A 292 7.76 -5.30 -28.56
N SER A 293 6.53 -4.89 -28.91
CA SER A 293 6.20 -3.49 -29.19
C SER A 293 6.08 -2.62 -27.94
N VAL A 294 5.88 -3.22 -26.76
CA VAL A 294 5.68 -2.47 -25.51
C VAL A 294 7.02 -2.26 -24.78
N PRO A 295 7.53 -1.03 -24.67
CA PRO A 295 8.77 -0.76 -23.95
C PRO A 295 8.64 -1.14 -22.47
N TYR A 296 9.69 -1.70 -21.88
CA TYR A 296 9.69 -2.06 -20.47
C TYR A 296 11.00 -1.73 -19.76
N ALA A 297 10.88 -1.46 -18.45
CA ALA A 297 11.99 -1.28 -17.54
C ALA A 297 11.91 -2.26 -16.38
N LEU A 298 13.03 -2.94 -16.10
CA LEU A 298 13.18 -3.84 -14.97
C LEU A 298 14.00 -3.12 -13.88
N LEU A 299 13.34 -2.72 -12.79
CA LEU A 299 13.96 -1.95 -11.71
C LEU A 299 14.05 -2.78 -10.43
N HIS A 300 15.28 -3.05 -10.01
CA HIS A 300 15.58 -3.62 -8.70
C HIS A 300 15.62 -2.50 -7.66
N LEU A 301 14.78 -2.58 -6.64
CA LEU A 301 14.72 -1.61 -5.55
C LEU A 301 15.18 -2.26 -4.23
N ASN A 302 16.41 -1.96 -3.82
CA ASN A 302 17.05 -2.54 -2.64
C ASN A 302 17.02 -1.57 -1.46
N ASP A 303 16.16 -1.83 -0.48
CA ASP A 303 16.04 -1.02 0.75
C ASP A 303 16.95 -1.50 1.91
N ASP A 304 17.77 -2.52 1.65
CA ASP A 304 18.78 -3.08 2.56
C ASP A 304 20.21 -2.83 2.05
N SER A 305 20.42 -1.69 1.39
CA SER A 305 21.72 -1.27 0.90
C SER A 305 22.74 -1.02 2.03
N SER A 306 24.01 -1.32 1.76
CA SER A 306 25.14 -0.97 2.63
C SER A 306 25.58 0.50 2.49
N TYR A 307 25.15 1.20 1.44
CA TYR A 307 25.49 2.60 1.22
C TYR A 307 24.87 3.52 2.28
N ARG A 308 25.60 4.58 2.66
CA ARG A 308 25.15 5.66 3.53
C ARG A 308 25.57 6.99 2.93
N LEU A 309 24.71 7.99 3.03
CA LEU A 309 24.98 9.34 2.55
C LEU A 309 25.09 10.27 3.75
N PHE A 310 26.13 11.11 3.74
CA PHE A 310 26.39 12.09 4.80
C PHE A 310 26.53 13.48 4.22
N ASP A 311 25.90 14.45 4.88
CA ASP A 311 25.98 15.86 4.54
C ASP A 311 26.95 16.56 5.49
N ALA A 312 28.21 16.67 5.09
CA ALA A 312 29.27 17.27 5.92
C ALA A 312 29.05 18.77 6.21
N SER A 313 28.11 19.42 5.51
CA SER A 313 27.78 20.83 5.71
C SER A 313 26.75 21.07 6.82
N HIS A 314 26.11 20.01 7.33
CA HIS A 314 25.05 20.11 8.32
C HIS A 314 25.45 19.40 9.63
N ALA A 315 25.13 20.00 10.79
CA ALA A 315 25.54 19.51 12.10
C ALA A 315 25.10 18.07 12.43
N THR A 316 24.01 17.60 11.81
CA THR A 316 23.51 16.23 12.00
C THR A 316 24.15 15.20 11.06
N TYR A 317 24.90 15.63 10.05
CA TYR A 317 25.40 14.82 8.93
C TYR A 317 24.32 14.11 8.11
N ILE A 318 23.03 14.39 8.34
CA ILE A 318 21.94 13.76 7.59
C ILE A 318 21.63 14.64 6.37
N PRO A 319 21.61 14.12 5.14
CA PRO A 319 21.21 14.94 3.99
C PRO A 319 19.69 15.20 3.94
N PRO A 320 19.23 16.17 3.12
CA PRO A 320 17.81 16.40 2.88
C PRO A 320 17.09 15.19 2.26
N SER A 321 15.81 15.01 2.57
CA SER A 321 14.95 14.02 1.91
C SER A 321 14.79 14.37 0.42
N GLY A 322 14.87 13.36 -0.45
CA GLY A 322 14.86 13.53 -1.89
C GLY A 322 16.25 13.60 -2.53
N LEU A 323 17.34 13.48 -1.76
CA LEU A 323 18.69 13.41 -2.34
C LEU A 323 18.85 12.12 -3.17
N LYS A 324 19.00 12.29 -4.49
CA LYS A 324 19.41 11.27 -5.46
C LYS A 324 20.92 11.39 -5.69
N VAL A 325 21.65 10.29 -5.71
CA VAL A 325 23.07 10.23 -6.08
C VAL A 325 23.27 9.22 -7.18
N GLU A 326 23.82 9.65 -8.31
CA GLU A 326 24.03 8.82 -9.49
C GLU A 326 25.34 8.07 -9.37
N LEU A 327 25.26 6.73 -9.34
CA LEU A 327 26.43 5.85 -9.30
C LEU A 327 26.85 5.42 -10.72
N SER A 328 25.88 5.23 -11.62
CA SER A 328 26.09 5.00 -13.05
C SER A 328 24.82 5.35 -13.85
N ARG A 329 24.85 5.22 -15.18
CA ARG A 329 23.67 5.41 -16.06
C ARG A 329 22.48 4.50 -15.73
N ARG A 330 22.67 3.42 -14.97
CA ARG A 330 21.61 2.46 -14.59
C ARG A 330 21.54 2.19 -13.10
N ASN A 331 22.25 2.98 -12.28
CA ASN A 331 22.25 2.78 -10.83
C ASN A 331 22.29 4.11 -10.07
N SER A 332 21.39 4.26 -9.11
CA SER A 332 21.26 5.46 -8.30
C SER A 332 20.86 5.13 -6.88
N LEU A 333 21.35 5.96 -5.96
CA LEU A 333 20.96 5.97 -4.56
C LEU A 333 19.89 7.04 -4.35
N LEU A 334 18.85 6.72 -3.59
CA LEU A 334 17.78 7.66 -3.26
C LEU A 334 17.52 7.69 -1.75
N LEU A 335 17.62 8.89 -1.16
CA LEU A 335 17.38 9.12 0.26
C LEU A 335 15.95 9.62 0.50
N LEU A 336 15.07 8.73 0.96
CA LEU A 336 13.66 9.07 1.23
C LEU A 336 13.42 9.65 2.63
N ASP A 337 14.19 9.19 3.62
CA ASP A 337 14.00 9.51 5.04
C ASP A 337 15.07 10.50 5.54
N GLY A 338 15.42 11.48 4.72
CA GLY A 338 16.35 12.57 5.06
C GLY A 338 15.70 13.66 5.92
N ARG A 339 16.39 14.80 6.04
CA ARG A 339 15.84 15.98 6.73
C ARG A 339 14.71 16.64 5.92
N VAL A 340 13.74 17.23 6.62
CA VAL A 340 12.78 18.18 6.08
C VAL A 340 13.07 19.52 6.76
N GLY A 341 13.58 20.49 5.99
CA GLY A 341 14.30 21.63 6.57
C GLY A 341 15.49 21.15 7.39
N ASP A 342 15.60 21.61 8.65
CA ASP A 342 16.71 21.22 9.54
C ASP A 342 16.40 20.01 10.43
N ARG A 343 15.22 19.42 10.29
CA ARG A 343 14.73 18.39 11.22
C ARG A 343 14.59 17.03 10.56
N ARG A 344 14.89 15.99 11.33
CA ARG A 344 14.46 14.61 11.07
C ARG A 344 13.92 14.02 12.36
N TYR A 345 12.69 13.51 12.31
CA TYR A 345 12.00 13.01 13.51
C TYR A 345 12.43 11.61 13.94
N ARG A 346 13.16 10.89 13.08
CA ARG A 346 13.64 9.53 13.38
C ARG A 346 15.09 9.55 13.85
N ARG A 347 15.40 8.60 14.73
CA ARG A 347 16.74 8.36 15.24
C ARG A 347 17.54 7.44 14.31
N GLY A 348 18.87 7.52 14.37
CA GLY A 348 19.80 6.70 13.60
C GLY A 348 20.08 7.21 12.18
N VAL A 349 21.10 6.66 11.52
CA VAL A 349 21.46 7.03 10.15
C VAL A 349 20.37 6.52 9.19
N PRO A 350 19.83 7.36 8.29
CA PRO A 350 18.81 6.91 7.36
C PRO A 350 19.36 5.87 6.39
N ARG A 351 18.50 4.91 6.05
CA ARG A 351 18.78 3.97 4.96
C ARG A 351 18.58 4.65 3.62
N VAL A 352 19.32 4.19 2.64
CA VAL A 352 19.29 4.66 1.26
C VAL A 352 18.68 3.56 0.41
N LEU A 353 17.78 3.93 -0.50
CA LEU A 353 17.24 3.02 -1.49
C LEU A 353 18.24 2.92 -2.64
N ASP A 354 18.74 1.73 -2.91
CA ASP A 354 19.62 1.44 -4.04
C ASP A 354 18.79 0.93 -5.21
N ILE A 355 18.76 1.69 -6.30
CA ILE A 355 17.89 1.49 -7.45
C ILE A 355 18.77 1.09 -8.63
N THR A 356 18.48 -0.05 -9.25
CA THR A 356 19.21 -0.54 -10.42
C THR A 356 18.26 -0.87 -11.56
N MET A 357 18.54 -0.38 -12.75
CA MET A 357 17.87 -0.80 -13.99
C MET A 357 18.61 -1.96 -14.63
N ASP A 358 17.95 -3.12 -14.75
CA ASP A 358 18.54 -4.31 -15.37
C ASP A 358 18.81 -4.06 -16.86
N ARG A 359 19.88 -4.67 -17.37
CA ARG A 359 20.30 -4.54 -18.78
C ARG A 359 19.34 -5.19 -19.76
N ARG A 360 18.49 -6.11 -19.28
CA ARG A 360 17.40 -6.72 -20.06
C ARG A 360 16.26 -5.76 -20.37
N SER A 361 16.19 -4.61 -19.70
CA SER A 361 15.19 -3.57 -20.02
C SER A 361 15.32 -3.13 -21.48
N THR A 362 14.20 -3.02 -22.20
CA THR A 362 14.18 -2.49 -23.57
C THR A 362 14.24 -0.97 -23.61
N MET A 363 13.80 -0.30 -22.54
CA MET A 363 13.92 1.16 -22.42
C MET A 363 15.39 1.61 -22.35
N SER A 364 15.66 2.79 -22.93
CA SER A 364 16.99 3.42 -22.89
C SER A 364 17.43 3.67 -21.44
N ALA A 365 18.74 3.59 -21.19
CA ALA A 365 19.31 3.99 -19.91
C ALA A 365 19.06 5.48 -19.62
N ASP A 366 18.81 6.30 -20.64
CA ASP A 366 18.55 7.73 -20.48
C ASP A 366 17.18 8.01 -19.83
N GLU A 367 16.26 7.02 -19.83
CA GLU A 367 14.99 7.09 -19.10
C GLU A 367 15.17 6.86 -17.59
N PHE A 368 16.29 6.27 -17.17
CA PHE A 368 16.50 5.86 -15.79
C PHE A 368 16.32 6.99 -14.76
N PRO A 369 16.83 8.23 -14.97
CA PRO A 369 16.58 9.34 -14.05
C PRO A 369 15.09 9.65 -13.84
N ARG A 370 14.26 9.59 -14.90
CA ARG A 370 12.81 9.78 -14.81
C ARG A 370 12.15 8.67 -14.00
N LEU A 371 12.58 7.43 -14.19
CA LEU A 371 12.08 6.28 -13.42
C LEU A 371 12.45 6.37 -11.94
N VAL A 372 13.64 6.87 -11.60
CA VAL A 372 14.03 7.18 -10.21
C VAL A 372 13.12 8.27 -9.62
N TYR A 373 12.74 9.28 -10.41
CA TYR A 373 11.78 10.30 -9.99
C TYR A 373 10.37 9.72 -9.77
N GLN A 374 9.91 8.80 -10.63
CA GLN A 374 8.65 8.08 -10.41
C GLN A 374 8.68 7.27 -9.10
N ILE A 375 9.78 6.56 -8.81
CA ILE A 375 9.97 5.84 -7.54
C ILE A 375 9.92 6.79 -6.34
N TYR A 376 10.53 7.97 -6.46
CA TYR A 376 10.46 9.02 -5.44
C TYR A 376 9.02 9.50 -5.22
N ASN A 377 8.27 9.74 -6.30
CA ASN A 377 6.88 10.16 -6.24
C ASN A 377 5.98 9.10 -5.60
N PHE A 378 6.20 7.82 -5.93
CA PHE A 378 5.49 6.69 -5.34
C PHE A 378 5.70 6.59 -3.82
N ALA A 379 6.78 7.15 -3.28
CA ALA A 379 6.97 7.22 -1.83
C ALA A 379 6.04 8.22 -1.13
N ARG A 380 5.31 9.06 -1.89
CA ARG A 380 4.33 10.06 -1.39
C ARG A 380 2.87 9.60 -1.50
N VAL A 381 2.61 8.44 -2.11
CA VAL A 381 1.26 7.86 -2.27
C VAL A 381 0.94 6.82 -1.18
N ASN A 382 1.62 6.91 -0.02
CA ASN A 382 1.45 5.92 1.04
C ASN A 382 0.17 6.17 1.87
N TRP A 383 -0.93 5.50 1.51
CA TRP A 383 -2.23 5.65 2.18
C TRP A 383 -2.31 4.99 3.57
N ARG A 384 -1.19 4.47 4.11
CA ARG A 384 -1.15 3.92 5.47
C ARG A 384 -1.32 4.99 6.56
N GLY A 385 -1.04 6.25 6.23
CA GLY A 385 -1.15 7.36 7.17
C GLY A 385 -0.56 8.65 6.65
N PHE A 386 -1.02 9.79 7.14
CA PHE A 386 -0.55 11.11 6.70
C PHE A 386 0.93 11.37 6.99
N ASN A 387 1.48 10.71 8.00
CA ASN A 387 2.90 10.77 8.38
C ASN A 387 3.59 9.40 8.20
N ALA A 388 3.09 8.57 7.30
CA ALA A 388 3.67 7.26 7.03
C ALA A 388 5.12 7.39 6.52
N ARG A 389 5.89 6.31 6.68
CA ARG A 389 7.25 6.26 6.15
C ARG A 389 7.20 6.44 4.62
N ALA A 390 8.02 7.37 4.13
CA ALA A 390 8.30 7.49 2.70
C ALA A 390 9.01 6.21 2.23
N VAL A 391 8.23 5.33 1.60
CA VAL A 391 8.65 4.10 0.92
C VAL A 391 7.78 4.02 -0.33
N PRO A 392 8.33 3.73 -1.51
CA PRO A 392 7.54 3.55 -2.73
C PRO A 392 6.40 2.55 -2.50
N VAL A 393 5.18 2.89 -2.92
CA VAL A 393 4.00 2.05 -2.68
C VAL A 393 4.16 0.64 -3.22
N THR A 394 4.83 0.45 -4.36
CA THR A 394 5.14 -0.87 -4.93
C THR A 394 5.95 -1.75 -3.96
N LEU A 395 6.83 -1.16 -3.15
CA LEU A 395 7.59 -1.87 -2.12
C LEU A 395 6.81 -2.05 -0.83
N ASN A 396 6.20 -0.96 -0.35
CA ASN A 396 5.50 -0.96 0.93
C ASN A 396 4.29 -1.89 0.90
N TYR A 397 3.48 -1.83 -0.16
CA TYR A 397 2.27 -2.64 -0.28
C TYR A 397 2.66 -4.11 -0.47
N SER A 398 3.68 -4.39 -1.30
CA SER A 398 4.24 -5.74 -1.41
C SER A 398 4.70 -6.31 -0.06
N TYR A 399 5.36 -5.51 0.77
CA TYR A 399 5.77 -5.95 2.11
C TYR A 399 4.56 -6.23 3.01
N LEU A 400 3.54 -5.37 3.01
CA LEU A 400 2.34 -5.53 3.83
C LEU A 400 1.54 -6.77 3.43
N ILE A 401 1.34 -6.98 2.12
CA ILE A 401 0.67 -8.16 1.57
C ILE A 401 1.43 -9.42 1.96
N ALA A 402 2.74 -9.46 1.72
CA ALA A 402 3.55 -10.62 2.07
C ALA A 402 3.46 -10.97 3.56
N ARG A 403 3.46 -9.97 4.43
CA ARG A 403 3.30 -10.17 5.87
C ARG A 403 1.94 -10.76 6.22
N ILE A 404 0.85 -10.32 5.59
CA ILE A 404 -0.49 -10.86 5.87
C ILE A 404 -0.63 -12.28 5.32
N ILE A 405 -0.09 -12.58 4.14
CA ILE A 405 -0.05 -13.96 3.61
C ILE A 405 0.59 -14.92 4.62
N VAL A 406 1.72 -14.51 5.20
CA VAL A 406 2.42 -15.30 6.25
C VAL A 406 1.58 -15.40 7.53
N GLU A 407 0.86 -14.36 7.88
CA GLU A 407 0.07 -14.29 9.11
C GLU A 407 -1.19 -15.16 9.07
N ILE A 408 -1.94 -15.14 7.96
CA ILE A 408 -3.17 -15.93 7.82
C ILE A 408 -2.90 -17.37 7.36
N GLY A 409 -1.72 -17.61 6.78
CA GLY A 409 -1.28 -18.91 6.29
C GLY A 409 -1.73 -19.20 4.85
N ALA A 410 -0.94 -20.02 4.16
CA ALA A 410 -1.12 -20.39 2.76
C ALA A 410 -2.52 -20.99 2.47
N ASN A 411 -3.02 -21.86 3.35
CA ASN A 411 -4.33 -22.51 3.15
C ASN A 411 -5.49 -21.51 3.14
N THR A 412 -5.50 -20.55 4.06
CA THR A 412 -6.54 -19.50 4.06
C THR A 412 -6.34 -18.53 2.90
N TRP A 413 -5.10 -18.25 2.51
CA TRP A 413 -4.83 -17.37 1.37
C TRP A 413 -5.54 -17.83 0.09
N ASN A 414 -5.60 -19.14 -0.16
CA ASN A 414 -6.33 -19.65 -1.33
C ASN A 414 -7.81 -19.24 -1.33
N GLN A 415 -8.47 -19.24 -0.16
CA GLN A 415 -9.85 -18.79 -0.02
C GLN A 415 -10.01 -17.30 -0.33
N VAL A 416 -9.08 -16.47 0.15
CA VAL A 416 -9.04 -15.02 -0.12
C VAL A 416 -8.97 -14.76 -1.62
N ILE A 417 -8.11 -15.50 -2.33
CA ILE A 417 -7.94 -15.35 -3.78
C ILE A 417 -9.19 -15.82 -4.53
N SER A 418 -9.73 -16.99 -4.18
CA SER A 418 -10.95 -17.52 -4.80
C SER A 418 -12.17 -16.61 -4.61
N ALA A 419 -12.24 -15.85 -3.52
CA ALA A 419 -13.36 -14.92 -3.29
C ALA A 419 -13.32 -13.70 -4.23
N GLY A 420 -12.14 -13.25 -4.67
CA GLY A 420 -11.97 -12.14 -5.63
C GLY A 420 -12.36 -10.73 -5.14
N ARG A 421 -13.17 -10.59 -4.09
CA ARG A 421 -13.77 -9.33 -3.59
C ARG A 421 -12.81 -8.26 -3.04
N LEU A 422 -11.53 -8.60 -2.95
CA LEU A 422 -10.49 -7.80 -2.30
C LEU A 422 -9.38 -7.36 -3.28
N ARG A 423 -9.47 -7.72 -4.57
CA ARG A 423 -8.38 -7.51 -5.53
C ARG A 423 -8.11 -6.03 -5.80
N ASP A 424 -9.16 -5.23 -5.85
CA ASP A 424 -9.18 -3.78 -6.09
C ASP A 424 -9.09 -2.96 -4.80
N LYS A 425 -8.81 -3.58 -3.66
CA LYS A 425 -8.85 -2.93 -2.34
C LYS A 425 -7.49 -2.96 -1.66
N ALA A 426 -7.13 -1.87 -1.00
CA ALA A 426 -5.93 -1.81 -0.17
C ALA A 426 -6.15 -2.41 1.23
N TRP A 427 -6.77 -3.59 1.33
CA TRP A 427 -7.13 -4.29 2.58
C TRP A 427 -5.93 -4.58 3.51
N PHE A 428 -4.72 -4.55 2.95
CA PHE A 428 -3.46 -4.87 3.63
C PHE A 428 -2.87 -3.74 4.48
N LEU A 429 -3.45 -2.53 4.42
CA LEU A 429 -2.96 -1.34 5.15
C LEU A 429 -3.05 -1.44 6.68
#